data_AF-A0A1B1MVL5-F1
#
_entry.id   AF-A0A1B1MVL5-F1
#
_cell.length_a   1.000
_cell.length_b   1.000
_cell.length_c   1.000
_cell.angle_alpha   90.00
_cell.angle_beta   90.00
_cell.angle_gamma   90.00
#
_symmetry.space_group_name_H-M   'P 1'
#
loop_
_entity.id
_entity.type
_entity.pdbx_description
1 polymer ?
#
loop_
_entity_poly.entity_id
_entity_poly.type
_entity_poly.pdbx_seq_one_letter_code
_entity_poly.pdbx_strand_id
1 'polypeptide(L)'
;MEKLERILTELEYGLAYTITFVESDGREKCFDLWFEKEDTAYCLQEIYIENGIPEELGEICRYHKAGVIRKLMEFAECERFVIREWNS
;
A
#
# COMPACT_ATOMS: atom_id res chain seq x y z
N MET A 1 9.84 -8.93 8.27
CA MET A 1 10.67 -7.83 7.74
C MET A 1 11.12 -8.15 6.31
N GLU A 2 11.87 -9.23 6.09
CA GLU A 2 12.36 -9.62 4.76
C GLU A 2 11.28 -9.68 3.66
N LYS A 3 10.07 -10.16 3.96
CA LYS A 3 8.96 -10.23 3.00
C LYS A 3 8.48 -8.86 2.51
N LEU A 4 8.40 -7.86 3.40
CA LEU A 4 7.96 -6.49 3.06
C LEU A 4 9.04 -5.73 2.32
N GLU A 5 10.30 -5.89 2.74
CA GLU A 5 11.44 -5.30 2.03
C GLU A 5 11.60 -5.87 0.63
N ARG A 6 11.28 -7.15 0.43
CA ARG A 6 11.25 -7.78 -0.90
C ARG A 6 10.18 -7.16 -1.79
N ILE A 7 8.95 -6.99 -1.29
CA ILE A 7 7.85 -6.32 -2.03
C ILE A 7 8.27 -4.91 -2.48
N LEU A 8 8.92 -4.13 -1.60
CA LEU A 8 9.40 -2.79 -1.95
C LEU A 8 10.60 -2.76 -2.89
N THR A 9 11.34 -3.86 -2.97
CA THR A 9 12.45 -4.02 -3.93
C THR A 9 11.93 -4.48 -5.28
N GLU A 10 10.81 -5.22 -5.30
CA GLU A 10 10.08 -5.64 -6.50
C GLU A 10 9.14 -4.54 -7.04
N LEU A 11 8.87 -3.49 -6.27
CA LEU A 11 8.16 -2.26 -6.71
C LEU A 11 8.97 -1.53 -7.78
N GLU A 12 8.86 -2.01 -9.01
CA GLU A 12 9.40 -1.37 -10.21
C GLU A 12 8.44 -0.29 -10.75
N TYR A 13 8.96 0.54 -11.64
CA TYR A 13 8.17 1.57 -12.32
C TYR A 13 6.99 0.94 -13.07
N GLY A 14 5.77 1.36 -12.72
CA GLY A 14 4.53 0.87 -13.33
C GLY A 14 3.84 -0.27 -12.58
N LEU A 15 4.41 -0.76 -11.47
CA LEU A 15 3.75 -1.71 -10.59
C LEU A 15 3.07 -0.98 -9.42
N ALA A 16 1.84 -1.40 -9.12
CA ALA A 16 1.08 -0.97 -7.96
C ALA A 16 0.67 -2.19 -7.14
N TYR A 17 0.60 -2.01 -5.82
CA TYR A 17 0.14 -3.03 -4.89
C TYR A 17 -1.03 -2.50 -4.09
N THR A 18 -2.08 -3.29 -3.99
CA THR A 18 -3.19 -3.02 -3.09
C THR A 18 -2.94 -3.71 -1.76
N ILE A 19 -3.11 -2.95 -0.68
CA ILE A 19 -2.93 -3.37 0.70
C ILE A 19 -4.29 -3.32 1.38
N THR A 20 -4.73 -4.42 1.96
CA THR A 20 -5.97 -4.47 2.75
C THR A 20 -5.70 -4.96 4.16
N PHE A 21 -6.41 -4.39 5.12
CA PHE A 21 -6.39 -4.84 6.52
C PHE A 21 -7.65 -4.38 7.26
N VAL A 22 -7.87 -4.92 8.45
CA VAL A 22 -8.98 -4.54 9.35
C VAL A 22 -8.39 -3.92 10.62
N GLU A 23 -8.80 -2.68 10.92
CA GLU A 23 -8.44 -1.96 12.14
C GLU A 23 -9.04 -2.62 13.39
N SER A 24 -8.52 -2.29 14.57
CA SER A 24 -9.01 -2.85 15.85
C SER A 24 -10.48 -2.55 16.15
N ASP A 25 -11.06 -1.53 15.51
CA ASP A 25 -12.48 -1.19 15.63
C ASP A 25 -13.37 -1.90 14.58
N GLY A 26 -12.79 -2.82 13.80
CA GLY A 26 -13.49 -3.62 12.80
C GLY A 26 -13.66 -2.95 11.44
N ARG A 27 -13.16 -1.72 11.25
CA ARG A 27 -13.19 -1.07 9.92
C ARG A 27 -12.16 -1.65 8.99
N GLU A 28 -12.59 -1.99 7.78
CA GLU A 28 -11.70 -2.39 6.69
C GLU A 28 -11.07 -1.16 6.07
N LYS A 29 -9.76 -1.23 5.82
CA LYS A 29 -8.97 -0.21 5.16
C LYS A 29 -8.29 -0.81 3.93
N CYS A 30 -8.24 -0.02 2.86
CA CYS A 30 -7.64 -0.40 1.60
C CYS A 30 -6.75 0.74 1.10
N PHE A 31 -5.55 0.41 0.62
CA PHE A 31 -4.59 1.39 0.11
C PHE A 31 -3.93 0.88 -1.16
N ASP A 32 -3.67 1.77 -2.09
CA ASP A 32 -2.73 1.52 -3.18
C ASP A 32 -1.34 2.06 -2.82
N LEU A 33 -0.34 1.27 -3.16
CA LEU A 33 1.08 1.53 -2.99
C LEU A 33 1.79 1.45 -4.35
N TRP A 34 2.49 2.50 -4.74
CA TRP A 34 3.32 2.51 -5.95
C TRP A 34 4.61 3.32 -5.75
N PHE A 35 5.53 3.21 -6.70
CA PHE A 35 6.78 3.96 -6.69
C PHE A 35 6.80 5.02 -7.79
N GLU A 36 7.01 6.28 -7.39
CA GLU A 36 7.14 7.44 -8.26
C GLU A 36 8.62 7.74 -8.50
N LYS A 37 9.10 7.43 -9.71
CA LYS A 37 10.54 7.49 -10.06
C LYS A 37 11.09 8.91 -10.10
N GLU A 38 10.29 9.89 -10.53
CA GLU A 38 10.71 11.29 -10.64
C GLU A 38 11.07 11.86 -9.27
N ASP A 39 10.23 11.60 -8.28
CA ASP A 39 10.42 12.07 -6.90
C ASP A 39 11.18 11.07 -6.01
N THR A 40 11.49 9.87 -6.54
CA THR A 40 12.09 8.77 -5.79
C THR A 40 11.32 8.48 -4.49
N ALA A 41 10.00 8.44 -4.61
CA ALA A 41 9.08 8.34 -3.49
C ALA A 41 8.18 7.11 -3.62
N TYR A 42 7.85 6.52 -2.47
CA TYR A 42 6.81 5.52 -2.36
C TYR A 42 5.52 6.22 -1.96
N CYS A 43 4.51 6.08 -2.80
CA CYS A 43 3.23 6.74 -2.66
C CYS A 43 2.22 5.77 -2.08
N LEU A 44 1.43 6.24 -1.12
CA LEU A 44 0.36 5.49 -0.49
C LEU A 44 -0.91 6.33 -0.54
N GLN A 45 -1.99 5.77 -1.06
CA GLN A 45 -3.29 6.45 -1.15
C GLN A 45 -4.38 5.53 -0.64
N GLU A 46 -5.27 6.05 0.20
CA GLU A 46 -6.45 5.28 0.62
C GLU A 46 -7.38 5.11 -0.58
N ILE A 47 -7.97 3.93 -0.70
CA ILE A 47 -8.94 3.63 -1.74
C ILE A 47 -10.13 2.90 -1.14
N TYR A 48 -11.26 2.88 -1.86
CA TYR A 48 -12.36 1.96 -1.60
C TYR A 48 -12.59 1.12 -2.85
N ILE A 49 -12.90 -0.17 -2.70
CA ILE A 49 -13.19 -1.02 -3.86
C ILE A 49 -14.69 -1.08 -4.06
N GLU A 50 -15.19 -0.36 -5.07
CA GLU A 50 -16.58 -0.41 -5.50
C GLU A 50 -16.69 -1.19 -6.80
N ASN A 51 -17.52 -2.25 -6.82
CA ASN A 51 -17.73 -3.11 -8.00
C ASN A 51 -16.42 -3.69 -8.60
N GLY A 52 -15.39 -3.90 -7.77
CA GLY A 52 -14.09 -4.41 -8.20
C GLY A 52 -13.17 -3.35 -8.80
N ILE A 53 -13.57 -2.08 -8.77
CA ILE A 53 -12.79 -0.93 -9.23
C ILE A 53 -12.30 -0.16 -7.99
N PRO A 54 -11.00 0.17 -7.90
CA PRO A 54 -10.50 1.03 -6.84
C PRO A 54 -10.93 2.47 -7.12
N GLU A 55 -11.61 3.08 -6.16
CA GLU A 55 -11.94 4.49 -6.12
C GLU A 55 -11.03 5.20 -5.11
N GLU A 56 -10.41 6.28 -5.57
CA GLU A 56 -9.46 7.07 -4.79
C GLU A 56 -10.12 7.83 -3.64
N LEU A 57 -9.52 7.74 -2.44
CA LEU A 57 -9.95 8.48 -1.27
C LEU A 57 -8.83 9.36 -0.72
N GLY A 58 -9.12 10.65 -0.58
CA GLY A 58 -8.22 11.59 0.10
C GLY A 58 -6.94 11.90 -0.69
N GLU A 59 -5.86 12.17 0.06
CA GLU A 59 -4.58 12.65 -0.48
C GLU A 59 -3.53 11.53 -0.58
N ILE A 60 -2.60 11.70 -1.52
CA ILE A 60 -1.46 10.80 -1.71
C ILE A 60 -0.39 11.13 -0.66
N CYS A 61 -0.14 10.19 0.25
CA CYS A 61 0.97 10.27 1.19
C CYS A 61 2.26 9.79 0.52
N ARG A 62 3.34 10.58 0.62
CA ARG A 62 4.65 10.26 0.04
C ARG A 62 5.67 9.94 1.10
N TYR A 63 6.43 8.87 0.88
CA TYR A 63 7.42 8.37 1.82
C TYR A 63 8.73 8.01 1.13
N HIS A 64 9.85 8.17 1.83
CA HIS A 64 11.08 7.45 1.49
C HIS A 64 10.97 5.98 1.89
N LYS A 65 11.88 5.12 1.38
CA LYS A 65 11.87 3.66 1.61
C LYS A 65 11.68 3.27 3.08
N ALA A 66 12.47 3.84 3.99
CA ALA A 66 12.36 3.54 5.42
C ALA A 66 11.01 3.95 6.03
N GLY A 67 10.42 5.05 5.54
CA GLY A 67 9.13 5.55 5.99
C GLY A 67 7.98 4.64 5.55
N VAL A 68 7.97 4.22 4.29
CA VAL A 68 6.94 3.29 3.80
C VAL A 68 7.07 1.92 4.45
N ILE A 69 8.29 1.40 4.68
CA ILE A 69 8.50 0.16 5.43
C ILE A 69 7.85 0.23 6.80
N ARG A 70 8.07 1.35 7.52
CA ARG A 70 7.48 1.53 8.85
C ARG A 70 5.96 1.51 8.78
N LYS A 71 5.35 2.20 7.80
CA LYS A 71 3.89 2.16 7.63
C LYS A 71 3.35 0.78 7.28
N LEU A 72 4.02 0.05 6.39
CA LEU A 72 3.63 -1.33 6.08
C LEU A 72 3.76 -2.26 7.28
N MET A 73 4.74 -2.02 8.16
CA MET A 73 4.85 -2.76 9.43
C MET A 73 3.69 -2.46 10.36
N GLU A 74 3.29 -1.19 10.50
CA GLU A 74 2.12 -0.81 11.31
C GLU A 74 0.85 -1.50 10.77
N PHE A 75 0.64 -1.52 9.45
CA PHE A 75 -0.50 -2.23 8.84
C PHE A 75 -0.43 -3.74 9.04
N ALA A 76 0.77 -4.32 9.07
CA ALA A 76 0.97 -5.74 9.29
C ALA A 76 0.64 -6.20 10.72
N GLU A 77 0.51 -5.26 11.66
CA GLU A 77 0.01 -5.53 13.01
C GLU A 77 -1.53 -5.61 13.05
N CYS A 78 -2.22 -5.16 11.99
CA CYS A 78 -3.67 -5.23 11.88
C CYS A 78 -4.17 -6.62 11.46
N GLU A 79 -5.45 -6.88 11.69
CA GLU A 79 -6.07 -8.14 11.31
C GLU A 79 -6.21 -8.23 9.79
N ARG A 80 -6.16 -9.46 9.26
CA ARG A 80 -6.38 -9.75 7.83
C ARG A 80 -5.49 -8.93 6.87
N PHE A 81 -4.28 -8.57 7.31
CA PHE A 81 -3.32 -7.87 6.48
C PHE A 81 -2.94 -8.68 5.23
N VAL A 82 -3.17 -8.11 4.07
CA VAL A 82 -2.88 -8.70 2.76
C VAL A 82 -2.27 -7.63 1.85
N ILE A 83 -1.27 -8.02 1.07
CA ILE A 83 -0.74 -7.22 -0.04
C ILE A 83 -0.93 -8.02 -1.32
N ARG A 84 -1.48 -7.40 -2.36
CA ARG A 84 -1.67 -8.00 -3.69
C ARG A 84 -1.12 -7.06 -4.75
N GLU A 85 -0.44 -7.62 -5.73
CA GLU A 85 -0.04 -6.88 -6.93
C GLU A 85 -1.28 -6.60 -7.79
N TRP A 86 -1.37 -5.38 -8.31
CA TRP A 86 -2.40 -5.00 -9.26
C TRP A 86 -2.00 -5.47 -10.66
N ASN A 87 -2.57 -6.60 -11.10
CA ASN A 87 -2.42 -7.04 -12.48
C ASN A 87 -3.45 -6.30 -13.35
N SER A 88 -2.96 -5.38 -14.18
CA SER A 88 -3.77 -4.74 -15.24
C SER A 88 -4.22 -5.74 -16.30
#